data_AF-A0A535UK47-F1
#
_entry.id   AF-A0A535UK47-F1
#
_cell.length_a   1.000
_cell.length_b   1.000
_cell.length_c   1.000
_cell.angle_alpha   90.00
_cell.angle_beta   90.00
_cell.angle_gamma   90.00
#
_symmetry.space_group_name_H-M   'P 1'
#
loop_
_entity.id
_entity.type
_entity.pdbx_description
1 polymer ?
#
loop_
_entity_poly.entity_id
_entity_poly.type
_entity_poly.pdbx_seq_one_letter_code
_entity_poly.pdbx_strand_id
1 'polypeptide(L)'
;MSIPKSHYFEARPAVASRPRTVKLHMGDIQLELQADRGVFGSRGIDPGTLVLLKEAPPPPVTGDLLDPGSGYGPIALVLARRAPQAKVWAVDVNEVGKAPLHELLMAWLPRLKPGGAAYLVVQRNLGSDSLAGWMRKEQGWNVTRLKSKKGYRVLEVRPAP
;
A
#
# COMPACT_ATOMS: atom_id res chain seq x y z
N MET A 1 6.56 -18.29 27.01
CA MET A 1 6.95 -16.86 26.94
C MET A 1 5.89 -16.12 26.14
N SER A 2 5.14 -15.21 26.77
CA SER A 2 4.12 -14.41 26.10
C SER A 2 4.77 -13.27 25.33
N ILE A 3 4.40 -13.10 24.07
CA ILE A 3 4.74 -11.90 23.29
C ILE A 3 4.03 -10.71 23.97
N PRO A 4 4.71 -9.61 24.31
CA PRO A 4 4.03 -8.43 24.85
C PRO A 4 3.06 -7.88 23.81
N LYS A 5 1.80 -7.66 24.20
CA LYS A 5 0.86 -6.86 23.42
C LYS A 5 1.36 -5.42 23.46
N SER A 6 2.03 -4.95 22.40
CA SER A 6 2.25 -3.51 22.24
C SER A 6 0.92 -2.86 21.89
N HIS A 7 0.49 -1.93 22.75
CA HIS A 7 -0.74 -1.19 22.57
C HIS A 7 -0.55 -0.13 21.48
N TYR A 8 -1.51 -0.07 20.56
CA TYR A 8 -1.52 0.73 19.32
C TYR A 8 -1.40 2.26 19.49
N PHE A 9 -1.27 2.77 20.73
CA PHE A 9 -1.28 4.19 21.07
C PHE A 9 -0.46 4.48 22.34
N GLU A 10 0.80 4.07 22.41
CA GLU A 10 1.69 4.64 23.43
C GLU A 10 1.98 6.11 23.09
N ALA A 11 1.63 7.02 24.02
CA ALA A 11 1.77 8.48 23.88
C ALA A 11 3.23 8.94 23.65
N ARG A 12 4.20 8.03 23.77
CA ARG A 12 5.61 8.24 23.47
C ARG A 12 6.12 6.99 22.74
N PRO A 13 6.30 7.01 21.42
CA PRO A 13 7.00 5.91 20.75
C PRO A 13 8.35 5.70 21.43
N ALA A 14 8.72 4.44 21.69
CA ALA A 14 10.00 4.07 22.32
C ALA A 14 11.23 4.57 21.53
N VAL A 15 11.02 5.00 20.28
CA VAL A 15 12.03 5.55 19.38
C VAL A 15 11.87 7.07 19.31
N ALA A 16 12.96 7.80 19.57
CA ALA A 16 12.98 9.25 19.41
C ALA A 16 12.69 9.67 17.96
N SER A 17 11.74 10.60 17.81
CA SER A 17 11.38 11.22 16.54
C SER A 17 12.59 11.88 15.89
N ARG A 18 12.74 11.67 14.58
CA ARG A 18 13.72 12.35 13.73
C ARG A 18 13.13 12.57 12.34
N PRO A 19 12.32 13.62 12.15
CA PRO A 19 11.67 13.92 10.89
C PRO A 19 12.68 14.19 9.78
N ARG A 20 12.32 13.80 8.56
CA ARG A 20 13.09 14.03 7.35
C ARG A 20 12.16 14.41 6.21
N THR A 21 12.61 15.38 5.41
CA THR A 21 11.98 15.67 4.13
C THR A 21 12.35 14.61 3.12
N VAL A 22 11.34 14.00 2.51
CA VAL A 22 11.46 13.06 1.39
C VAL A 22 10.85 13.71 0.15
N LYS A 23 11.61 13.77 -0.95
CA LYS A 23 11.13 14.35 -2.21
C LYS A 23 10.62 13.26 -3.14
N LEU A 24 9.40 13.43 -3.63
CA LEU A 24 8.80 12.60 -4.67
C LEU A 24 8.70 13.39 -5.98
N HIS A 25 9.35 12.87 -7.01
CA HIS A 25 9.29 13.43 -8.37
C HIS A 25 8.78 12.36 -9.33
N MET A 26 7.64 12.61 -9.95
CA MET A 26 7.03 11.69 -10.92
C MET A 26 6.24 12.47 -11.97
N GLY A 27 6.85 12.66 -13.15
CA GLY A 27 6.24 13.42 -14.23
C GLY A 27 5.97 14.86 -13.79
N ASP A 28 4.71 15.26 -13.84
CA ASP A 28 4.18 16.56 -13.42
C ASP A 28 4.00 16.67 -11.89
N ILE A 29 4.10 15.57 -11.16
CA ILE A 29 3.94 15.55 -9.70
C ILE A 29 5.30 15.77 -9.02
N GLN A 30 5.39 16.84 -8.25
CA GLN A 30 6.51 17.14 -7.35
C GLN A 30 5.95 17.38 -5.96
N LEU A 31 6.34 16.54 -4.99
CA LEU A 31 5.89 16.64 -3.61
C LEU A 31 7.09 16.59 -2.65
N GLU A 32 7.02 17.38 -1.59
CA GLU A 32 7.88 17.26 -0.42
C GLU A 32 7.06 16.70 0.73
N LEU A 33 7.51 15.56 1.26
CA LEU A 33 6.81 14.78 2.28
C LEU A 33 7.62 14.77 3.56
N GLN A 34 6.96 14.74 4.71
CA GLN A 34 7.64 14.54 6.00
C GLN A 34 7.48 13.08 6.43
N ALA A 35 8.61 12.42 6.68
CA ALA A 35 8.64 11.07 7.22
C ALA A 35 9.48 11.01 8.48
N ASP A 36 9.03 10.24 9.47
CA ASP A 36 9.78 10.00 10.71
C ASP A 36 10.48 8.65 10.66
N ARG A 37 11.60 8.48 11.38
CA ARG A 37 12.46 7.31 11.39
C ARG A 37 11.72 5.98 11.67
N GLY A 38 10.61 6.02 12.41
CA GLY A 38 9.79 4.84 12.70
C GLY A 38 8.84 4.42 11.57
N VAL A 39 8.72 5.23 10.51
CA VAL A 39 7.82 4.97 9.39
C VAL A 39 8.57 4.28 8.24
N PHE A 40 7.92 3.31 7.60
CA PHE A 40 8.44 2.65 6.40
C PHE A 40 8.77 3.70 5.31
N GLY A 41 9.91 3.54 4.63
CA GLY A 41 10.34 4.49 3.60
C GLY A 41 10.79 5.87 4.12
N SER A 42 11.10 6.00 5.42
CA SER A 42 11.48 7.30 6.02
C SER A 42 12.82 7.89 5.55
N ARG A 43 13.63 7.10 4.83
CA ARG A 43 14.90 7.56 4.25
C ARG A 43 14.77 8.00 2.79
N GLY A 44 13.62 7.82 2.17
CA GLY A 44 13.40 8.04 0.74
C GLY A 44 12.18 7.25 0.25
N ILE A 45 11.62 7.64 -0.89
CA ILE A 45 10.49 6.91 -1.48
C ILE A 45 10.89 5.46 -1.76
N ASP A 46 10.10 4.52 -1.22
CA ASP A 46 10.32 3.09 -1.48
C ASP A 46 10.24 2.77 -2.99
N PRO A 47 11.18 1.99 -3.55
CA PRO A 47 11.16 1.66 -4.97
C PRO A 47 9.89 0.91 -5.41
N GLY A 48 9.30 0.10 -4.55
CA GLY A 48 8.02 -0.57 -4.77
C GLY A 48 6.88 0.43 -4.90
N THR A 49 6.80 1.43 -4.01
CA THR A 49 5.86 2.55 -4.14
C THR A 49 5.96 3.22 -5.52
N LEU A 50 7.17 3.52 -5.99
CA LEU A 50 7.36 4.11 -7.32
C LEU A 50 6.94 3.18 -8.46
N VAL A 51 7.17 1.87 -8.33
CA VAL A 51 6.71 0.88 -9.32
C VAL A 51 5.19 0.83 -9.35
N LEU A 52 4.53 0.81 -8.21
CA LEU A 52 3.06 0.82 -8.15
C LEU A 52 2.48 2.06 -8.84
N LEU A 53 2.95 3.24 -8.45
CA LEU A 53 2.44 4.52 -8.97
C LEU A 53 2.66 4.72 -10.48
N LYS A 54 3.63 4.01 -11.06
CA LYS A 54 3.96 4.08 -12.50
C LYS A 54 3.24 3.02 -13.33
N GLU A 55 3.02 1.84 -12.77
CA GLU A 55 2.56 0.67 -13.55
C GLU A 55 1.09 0.33 -13.28
N ALA A 56 0.48 0.82 -12.18
CA ALA A 56 -0.95 0.69 -11.96
C ALA A 56 -1.74 1.62 -12.91
N PRO A 57 -2.99 1.26 -13.27
CA PRO A 57 -3.85 2.14 -14.05
C PRO A 57 -4.06 3.50 -13.36
N PRO A 58 -4.31 4.58 -14.13
CA PRO A 58 -4.72 5.86 -13.55
C PRO A 58 -5.94 5.68 -12.64
N PRO A 59 -6.02 6.41 -11.50
CA PRO A 59 -7.18 6.32 -10.63
C PRO A 59 -8.45 6.84 -11.35
N PRO A 60 -9.64 6.34 -11.00
CA PRO A 60 -10.89 6.95 -11.45
C PRO A 60 -10.96 8.41 -10.99
N VAL A 61 -11.60 9.25 -11.80
CA VAL A 61 -11.69 10.70 -11.56
C VAL A 61 -12.50 11.02 -10.29
N THR A 62 -13.50 10.19 -9.98
CA THR A 62 -14.42 10.32 -8.84
C THR A 62 -14.54 9.00 -8.08
N GLY A 63 -15.20 9.04 -6.91
CA GLY A 63 -15.45 7.85 -6.07
C GLY A 63 -14.56 7.80 -4.84
N ASP A 64 -14.49 6.62 -4.21
CA ASP A 64 -13.68 6.38 -3.02
C ASP A 64 -12.42 5.59 -3.41
N LEU A 65 -11.25 6.10 -3.03
CA LEU A 65 -9.96 5.44 -3.17
C LEU A 65 -9.43 5.10 -1.77
N LEU A 66 -8.84 3.92 -1.61
CA LEU A 66 -8.27 3.47 -0.33
C LEU A 66 -6.78 3.21 -0.52
N ASP A 67 -5.94 3.81 0.34
CA ASP A 67 -4.51 3.57 0.48
C ASP A 67 -4.24 2.83 1.80
N PRO A 68 -4.27 1.49 1.77
CA PRO A 68 -3.99 0.65 2.93
C PRO A 68 -2.48 0.53 3.22
N GLY A 69 -2.05 0.85 4.44
CA GLY A 69 -0.62 0.89 4.78
C GLY A 69 0.06 2.13 4.18
N SER A 70 -0.61 3.28 4.28
CA SER A 70 -0.21 4.52 3.59
C SER A 70 1.13 5.12 4.05
N GLY A 71 1.67 4.70 5.19
CA GLY A 71 2.88 5.24 5.81
C GLY A 71 2.78 6.75 6.02
N TYR A 72 3.74 7.49 5.45
CA TYR A 72 3.71 8.96 5.43
C TYR A 72 2.93 9.54 4.24
N GLY A 73 2.09 8.73 3.58
CA GLY A 73 1.12 9.14 2.56
C GLY A 73 1.62 9.37 1.11
N PRO A 74 2.75 8.82 0.62
CA PRO A 74 3.21 9.10 -0.73
C PRO A 74 2.22 8.65 -1.81
N ILE A 75 1.56 7.50 -1.63
CA ILE A 75 0.57 6.98 -2.58
C ILE A 75 -0.71 7.81 -2.49
N ALA A 76 -1.26 7.98 -1.29
CA ALA A 76 -2.45 8.80 -1.05
C ALA A 76 -2.36 10.21 -1.68
N LEU A 77 -1.25 10.93 -1.50
CA LEU A 77 -1.09 12.28 -2.03
C LEU A 77 -0.98 12.31 -3.56
N VAL A 78 -0.34 11.30 -4.15
CA VAL A 78 -0.32 11.16 -5.61
C VAL A 78 -1.71 10.86 -6.16
N LEU A 79 -2.49 10.00 -5.49
CA LEU A 79 -3.88 9.71 -5.87
C LEU A 79 -4.74 10.98 -5.79
N ALA A 80 -4.65 11.73 -4.69
CA ALA A 80 -5.39 12.98 -4.51
C ALA A 80 -5.04 14.04 -5.58
N ARG A 81 -3.78 14.09 -6.02
CA ARG A 81 -3.34 15.02 -7.07
C ARG A 81 -3.85 14.61 -8.46
N ARG A 82 -3.92 13.30 -8.74
CA ARG A 82 -4.38 12.74 -10.02
C ARG A 82 -5.91 12.67 -10.15
N ALA A 83 -6.62 12.52 -9.03
CA ALA A 83 -8.06 12.42 -8.96
C ALA A 83 -8.64 13.41 -7.92
N PRO A 84 -8.61 14.72 -8.20
CA PRO A 84 -9.00 15.76 -7.22
C PRO A 84 -10.49 15.74 -6.85
N GLN A 85 -11.33 15.02 -7.60
CA GLN A 85 -12.75 14.85 -7.30
C GLN A 85 -13.06 13.51 -6.59
N ALA A 86 -12.06 12.66 -6.37
CA ALA A 86 -12.19 11.44 -5.60
C ALA A 86 -11.92 11.70 -4.12
N LYS A 87 -12.56 10.92 -3.25
CA LYS A 87 -12.26 10.88 -1.82
C LYS A 87 -11.18 9.84 -1.58
N VAL A 88 -10.01 10.27 -1.12
CA VAL A 88 -8.90 9.37 -0.76
C VAL A 88 -8.94 9.09 0.74
N TRP A 89 -9.05 7.82 1.10
CA TRP A 89 -8.91 7.30 2.45
C TRP A 89 -7.52 6.70 2.59
N ALA A 90 -6.70 7.25 3.48
CA ALA A 90 -5.37 6.73 3.79
C ALA A 90 -5.38 6.17 5.20
N VAL A 91 -5.02 4.90 5.36
CA VAL A 91 -4.99 4.23 6.66
C VAL A 91 -3.63 3.57 6.84
N ASP A 92 -3.08 3.65 8.05
CA ASP A 92 -1.81 3.01 8.35
C ASP A 92 -1.88 2.24 9.66
N VAL A 93 -1.13 1.14 9.68
CA VAL A 93 -0.94 0.26 10.81
C VAL A 93 0.56 -0.06 10.83
N ASN A 94 1.22 0.11 12.00
CA ASN A 94 2.66 -0.14 12.09
C ASN A 94 2.99 -1.60 11.71
N GLU A 95 4.08 -1.77 10.96
CA GLU A 95 4.68 -3.01 10.43
C GLU A 95 3.87 -4.31 10.57
N VAL A 96 3.42 -4.84 9.42
CA VAL A 96 2.69 -6.11 9.36
C VAL A 96 3.59 -7.24 8.83
N GLY A 97 3.64 -8.34 9.57
CA GLY A 97 4.16 -9.62 9.07
C GLY A 97 3.17 -10.30 8.13
N LYS A 98 3.52 -11.51 7.63
CA LYS A 98 2.68 -12.26 6.68
C LYS A 98 1.24 -12.51 7.15
N ALA A 99 1.06 -12.98 8.39
CA ALA A 99 -0.28 -13.28 8.92
C ALA A 99 -1.14 -12.01 9.08
N PRO A 100 -0.64 -10.93 9.73
CA PRO A 100 -1.37 -9.66 9.77
C PRO A 100 -1.67 -9.08 8.38
N LEU A 101 -0.77 -9.24 7.39
CA LEU A 101 -1.04 -8.84 6.01
C LEU A 101 -2.23 -9.62 5.43
N HIS A 102 -2.29 -10.93 5.62
CA HIS A 102 -3.42 -11.74 5.14
C HIS A 102 -4.72 -11.30 5.79
N GLU A 103 -4.73 -11.10 7.12
CA GLU A 103 -5.90 -10.61 7.86
C GLU A 103 -6.38 -9.26 7.32
N LEU A 104 -5.46 -8.33 7.10
CA LEU A 104 -5.74 -7.00 6.56
C LEU A 104 -6.32 -7.07 5.14
N LEU A 105 -5.75 -7.92 4.27
CA LEU A 105 -6.30 -8.15 2.94
C LEU A 105 -7.72 -8.74 3.00
N MET A 106 -7.98 -9.70 3.89
CA MET A 106 -9.31 -10.28 4.05
C MET A 106 -10.32 -9.32 4.69
N ALA A 107 -9.87 -8.36 5.49
CA ALA A 107 -10.73 -7.32 6.03
C ALA A 107 -11.16 -6.28 4.98
N TRP A 108 -10.29 -5.99 4.00
CA TRP A 108 -10.47 -4.85 3.10
C TRP A 108 -10.87 -5.22 1.67
N LEU A 109 -10.37 -6.32 1.11
CA LEU A 109 -10.76 -6.73 -0.24
C LEU A 109 -12.28 -6.94 -0.41
N PRO A 110 -13.02 -7.52 0.56
CA PRO A 110 -14.48 -7.62 0.47
C PRO A 110 -15.24 -6.28 0.43
N ARG A 111 -14.56 -5.16 0.72
CA ARG A 111 -15.15 -3.81 0.66
C ARG A 111 -15.05 -3.15 -0.71
N LEU A 112 -14.41 -3.81 -1.69
CA LEU A 112 -14.39 -3.33 -3.06
C LEU A 112 -15.82 -3.23 -3.60
N LYS A 113 -16.19 -2.07 -4.15
CA LYS A 113 -17.46 -1.90 -4.88
C LYS A 113 -17.49 -2.79 -6.13
N PRO A 114 -18.68 -3.16 -6.65
CA PRO A 114 -18.77 -3.85 -7.93
C PRO A 114 -17.96 -3.14 -9.02
N GLY A 115 -17.15 -3.89 -9.77
CA GLY A 115 -16.22 -3.36 -10.78
C GLY A 115 -14.90 -2.79 -10.24
N GLY A 116 -14.77 -2.65 -8.91
CA GLY A 116 -13.57 -2.19 -8.23
C GLY A 116 -12.41 -3.18 -8.32
N ALA A 117 -11.20 -2.67 -8.15
CA ALA A 117 -9.97 -3.45 -8.13
C ALA A 117 -9.02 -2.92 -7.05
N ALA A 118 -8.22 -3.83 -6.49
CA ALA A 118 -7.08 -3.48 -5.66
C ALA A 118 -5.78 -3.72 -6.44
N TYR A 119 -4.80 -2.81 -6.28
CA TYR A 119 -3.48 -2.91 -6.89
C TYR A 119 -2.43 -3.09 -5.81
N LEU A 120 -1.77 -4.25 -5.80
CA LEU A 120 -0.77 -4.60 -4.81
C LEU A 120 0.62 -4.62 -5.45
N VAL A 121 1.59 -3.99 -4.81
CA VAL A 121 3.00 -4.12 -5.19
C VAL A 121 3.74 -4.99 -4.19
N VAL A 122 4.40 -6.03 -4.69
CA VAL A 122 5.10 -7.00 -3.84
C VAL A 122 6.47 -7.30 -4.42
N GLN A 123 7.51 -7.27 -3.59
CA GLN A 123 8.85 -7.67 -4.01
C GLN A 123 8.87 -9.17 -4.30
N ARG A 124 9.55 -9.59 -5.38
CA ARG A 124 9.50 -10.98 -5.87
C ARG A 124 9.99 -11.99 -4.83
N ASN A 125 11.09 -11.68 -4.17
CA ASN A 125 11.71 -12.49 -3.12
C ASN A 125 10.91 -12.54 -1.81
N LEU A 126 9.94 -11.63 -1.61
CA LEU A 126 9.06 -11.61 -0.44
C LEU A 126 7.77 -12.44 -0.67
N GLY A 127 7.76 -13.31 -1.68
CA GLY A 127 6.68 -14.29 -1.86
C GLY A 127 5.51 -13.80 -2.70
N SER A 128 5.72 -12.88 -3.64
CA SER A 128 4.66 -12.38 -4.53
C SER A 128 3.88 -13.47 -5.29
N ASP A 129 4.52 -14.58 -5.72
CA ASP A 129 3.81 -15.72 -6.34
C ASP A 129 2.97 -16.48 -5.31
N SER A 130 3.50 -16.67 -4.11
CA SER A 130 2.80 -17.35 -3.01
C SER A 130 1.57 -16.56 -2.57
N LEU A 131 1.68 -15.23 -2.46
CA LEU A 131 0.54 -14.36 -2.13
C LEU A 131 -0.54 -14.42 -3.22
N ALA A 132 -0.14 -14.30 -4.49
CA ALA A 132 -1.08 -14.42 -5.62
C ALA A 132 -1.70 -15.84 -5.72
N GLY A 133 -0.96 -16.87 -5.35
CA GLY A 133 -1.45 -18.24 -5.26
C GLY A 133 -2.49 -18.41 -4.17
N TRP A 134 -2.19 -17.94 -2.96
CA TRP A 134 -3.10 -17.96 -1.81
C TRP A 134 -4.42 -17.22 -2.11
N MET A 135 -4.36 -15.99 -2.61
CA MET A 135 -5.55 -15.21 -2.95
C MET A 135 -6.45 -15.92 -3.99
N ARG A 136 -5.86 -16.56 -5.00
CA ARG A 136 -6.63 -17.28 -6.04
C ARG A 136 -7.19 -18.61 -5.56
N LYS A 137 -6.33 -19.45 -4.98
CA LYS A 137 -6.64 -20.86 -4.71
C LYS A 137 -7.42 -21.04 -3.41
N GLU A 138 -7.14 -20.21 -2.41
CA GLU A 138 -7.69 -20.38 -1.07
C GLU A 138 -8.77 -19.35 -0.75
N GLN A 139 -8.68 -18.14 -1.31
CA GLN A 139 -9.60 -17.04 -0.99
C GLN A 139 -10.58 -16.71 -2.12
N GLY A 140 -10.44 -17.35 -3.30
CA GLY A 140 -11.37 -17.19 -4.42
C GLY A 140 -11.32 -15.83 -5.12
N TRP A 141 -10.24 -15.04 -4.99
CA TRP A 141 -10.10 -13.78 -5.72
C TRP A 141 -9.59 -14.00 -7.14
N ASN A 142 -10.01 -13.16 -8.09
CA ASN A 142 -9.34 -13.09 -9.38
C ASN A 142 -8.08 -12.22 -9.23
N VAL A 143 -6.91 -12.82 -9.49
CA VAL A 143 -5.61 -12.14 -9.37
C VAL A 143 -4.85 -12.24 -10.68
N THR A 144 -4.56 -11.10 -11.27
CA THR A 144 -3.74 -11.01 -12.48
C THR A 144 -2.44 -10.27 -12.19
N ARG A 145 -1.38 -10.61 -12.92
CA ARG A 145 -0.11 -9.90 -12.85
C ARG A 145 -0.09 -8.85 -13.94
N LEU A 146 -0.24 -7.59 -13.57
CA LEU A 146 -0.17 -6.47 -14.52
C LEU A 146 1.25 -6.24 -15.02
N LYS A 147 2.23 -6.25 -14.10
CA LYS A 147 3.62 -5.94 -14.44
C LYS A 147 4.63 -6.65 -13.53
N SER A 148 5.82 -6.89 -14.06
CA SER A 148 7.03 -7.14 -13.29
C SER A 148 8.09 -6.11 -13.66
N LYS A 149 8.60 -5.36 -12.68
CA LYS A 149 9.58 -4.29 -12.91
C LYS A 149 10.51 -4.16 -11.71
N LYS A 150 11.83 -4.06 -11.97
CA LYS A 150 12.87 -3.80 -10.95
C LYS A 150 12.79 -4.69 -9.69
N GLY A 151 12.44 -5.96 -9.85
CA GLY A 151 12.33 -6.88 -8.71
C GLY A 151 10.97 -6.91 -8.01
N TYR A 152 10.01 -6.07 -8.43
CA TYR A 152 8.66 -6.02 -7.90
C TYR A 152 7.64 -6.57 -8.91
N ARG A 153 6.49 -6.99 -8.39
CA ARG A 153 5.30 -7.32 -9.18
C ARG A 153 4.16 -6.43 -8.78
N VAL A 154 3.41 -5.95 -9.77
CA VAL A 154 2.12 -5.30 -9.57
C VAL A 154 1.04 -6.32 -9.89
N LEU A 155 0.21 -6.60 -8.90
CA LEU A 155 -0.92 -7.51 -8.98
C LEU A 155 -2.21 -6.69 -9.01
N GLU A 156 -3.10 -7.01 -9.93
CA GLU A 156 -4.49 -6.57 -9.86
C GLU A 156 -5.30 -7.68 -9.20
N VAL A 157 -6.09 -7.30 -8.20
CA VAL A 157 -7.00 -8.19 -7.47
C VAL A 157 -8.42 -7.67 -7.65
N ARG A 158 -9.32 -8.53 -8.12
CA ARG A 158 -10.74 -8.25 -8.35
C ARG A 158 -11.60 -9.32 -7.70
N PRO A 159 -12.83 -8.99 -7.28
CA PRO A 159 -13.82 -10.02 -6.94
C PRO A 159 -13.88 -11.09 -8.04
N ALA A 160 -14.01 -12.36 -7.67
CA ALA A 160 -14.31 -13.39 -8.66
C ALA A 160 -15.67 -13.11 -9.33
N PRO A 161 -15.86 -13.55 -10.59
CA PRO A 161 -17.15 -13.48 -11.27
C PRO A 161 -18.26 -14.21 -10.50
#